data_AF-A0A3R6SUR2-F1
#
_entry.id   AF-A0A3R6SUR2-F1
#
_cell.length_a   1.000
_cell.length_b   1.000
_cell.length_c   1.000
_cell.angle_alpha   90.00
_cell.angle_beta   90.00
_cell.angle_gamma   90.00
#
_symmetry.space_group_name_H-M   'P 1'
#
loop_
_entity.id
_entity.type
_entity.pdbx_description
1 polymer ?
#
loop_
_entity_poly.entity_id
_entity_poly.type
_entity_poly.pdbx_seq_one_letter_code
_entity_poly.pdbx_strand_id
1 'polypeptide(L)'
;MSEDRKKIIAKLIKIKALAELGVGGEQATAQLMYDTLKKRYGITDEEVSRAAGGTVDITEIDLKQCWGLAFALGVIANNLQDEMELCTICPHTHTEDCAGCGTHENIKDLQIQYETMKQKLEEVAMEV
;
A
#
# COMPACT_ATOMS: atom_id res chain seq x y z
N MET A 1 12.51 5.72 26.03
CA MET A 1 11.42 5.71 25.02
C MET A 1 10.56 4.48 25.26
N SER A 2 9.23 4.61 25.35
CA SER A 2 8.31 3.47 25.44
C SER A 2 8.29 2.68 24.12
N GLU A 3 8.01 1.38 24.19
CA GLU A 3 7.94 0.50 23.01
C GLU A 3 6.90 1.00 21.99
N ASP A 4 5.76 1.52 22.46
CA ASP A 4 4.74 2.12 21.60
C ASP A 4 5.25 3.35 20.85
N ARG A 5 6.03 4.22 21.53
CA ARG A 5 6.62 5.39 20.88
C ARG A 5 7.63 4.99 19.80
N LYS A 6 8.43 3.95 20.03
CA LYS A 6 9.35 3.42 18.99
C LYS A 6 8.59 2.88 17.78
N LYS A 7 7.49 2.14 18.00
CA LYS A 7 6.64 1.63 16.91
C LYS A 7 6.01 2.77 16.10
N ILE A 8 5.58 3.85 16.76
CA ILE A 8 5.01 5.03 16.11
C ILE A 8 6.07 5.77 15.29
N ILE A 9 7.28 5.94 15.84
CA ILE A 9 8.40 6.56 15.11
C ILE A 9 8.78 5.71 13.89
N ALA A 10 8.85 4.37 14.02
CA ALA A 10 9.11 3.49 12.89
C ALA A 10 8.04 3.59 11.79
N LYS A 11 6.77 3.76 12.17
CA LYS A 11 5.68 4.05 11.21
C LYS A 11 5.88 5.40 10.53
N LEU A 12 6.23 6.44 11.28
CA LEU A 12 6.48 7.78 10.73
C LEU A 12 7.66 7.81 9.74
N ILE A 13 8.73 7.05 10.01
CA ILE A 13 9.87 6.91 9.07
C ILE A 13 9.37 6.35 7.72
N LYS A 14 8.55 5.29 7.76
CA LYS A 14 7.97 4.70 6.54
C LYS A 14 7.07 5.69 5.81
N ILE A 15 6.18 6.38 6.53
CA ILE A 15 5.25 7.36 5.93
C ILE A 15 5.99 8.54 5.30
N LYS A 16 7.04 9.04 5.97
CA LYS A 16 7.91 10.10 5.44
C LYS A 16 8.56 9.66 4.14
N ALA A 17 9.11 8.45 4.09
CA ALA A 17 9.67 7.88 2.87
C ALA A 17 8.62 7.76 1.75
N LEU A 18 7.37 7.37 2.06
CA LEU A 18 6.32 7.34 1.04
C LEU A 18 6.02 8.75 0.49
N ALA A 19 6.01 9.76 1.38
CA ALA A 19 5.72 11.14 1.00
C ALA A 19 6.85 11.75 0.15
N GLU A 20 8.10 11.39 0.43
CA GLU A 20 9.27 11.84 -0.34
C GLU A 20 9.40 11.12 -1.69
N LEU A 21 8.90 9.88 -1.80
CA LEU A 21 9.03 9.04 -3.01
C LEU A 21 7.80 9.03 -3.92
N GLY A 22 6.61 9.29 -3.38
CA GLY A 22 5.34 9.30 -4.10
C GLY A 22 5.30 10.35 -5.22
N VAL A 23 4.44 10.15 -6.21
CA VAL A 23 4.26 11.08 -7.33
C VAL A 23 2.79 11.47 -7.43
N GLY A 24 2.49 12.78 -7.50
CA GLY A 24 1.12 13.25 -7.62
C GLY A 24 0.30 13.10 -6.33
N GLY A 25 -0.91 12.54 -6.41
CA GLY A 25 -1.86 12.47 -5.28
C GLY A 25 -1.41 11.61 -4.10
N GLU A 26 -0.54 10.64 -4.36
CA GLU A 26 0.01 9.73 -3.35
C GLU A 26 0.96 10.46 -2.40
N GLN A 27 1.79 11.36 -2.94
CA GLN A 27 2.67 12.22 -2.16
C GLN A 27 1.86 13.12 -1.22
N ALA A 28 0.81 13.77 -1.72
CA ALA A 28 -0.03 14.65 -0.91
C ALA A 28 -0.74 13.89 0.22
N THR A 29 -1.22 12.69 -0.06
CA THR A 29 -1.89 11.82 0.92
C THR A 29 -0.92 11.32 1.98
N ALA A 30 0.26 10.83 1.58
CA ALA A 30 1.30 10.38 2.49
C ALA A 30 1.84 11.52 3.37
N GLN A 31 2.05 12.71 2.80
CA GLN A 31 2.47 13.90 3.54
C GLN A 31 1.42 14.30 4.59
N LEU A 32 0.14 14.28 4.22
CA LEU A 32 -0.95 14.58 5.14
C LEU A 32 -1.03 13.56 6.29
N MET A 33 -0.85 12.27 5.99
CA MET A 33 -0.79 11.21 7.00
C MET A 33 0.41 11.39 7.93
N TYR A 34 1.58 11.74 7.38
CA TYR A 34 2.79 12.02 8.16
C TYR A 34 2.57 13.15 9.15
N ASP A 35 2.09 14.32 8.69
CA ASP A 35 1.86 15.48 9.56
C ASP A 35 0.76 15.23 10.60
N THR A 36 -0.29 14.51 10.23
CA THR A 36 -1.39 14.17 11.16
C THR A 36 -0.91 13.27 12.29
N LEU A 37 -0.16 12.21 11.97
CA LEU A 37 0.36 11.27 12.98
C LEU A 37 1.43 11.93 13.84
N LYS A 38 2.32 12.72 13.23
CA LYS A 38 3.36 13.50 13.93
C LYS A 38 2.71 14.42 14.97
N LYS A 39 1.68 15.18 14.56
CA LYS A 39 0.94 16.08 15.45
C LYS A 39 0.16 15.34 16.54
N ARG A 40 -0.50 14.23 16.22
CA ARG A 40 -1.27 13.42 17.18
C ARG A 40 -0.40 12.89 18.33
N TYR A 41 0.83 12.47 18.03
CA TYR A 41 1.72 11.87 19.01
C TYR A 41 2.78 12.84 19.58
N GLY A 42 2.75 14.11 19.17
CA GLY A 42 3.70 15.13 19.63
C GLY A 42 5.14 14.80 19.29
N ILE A 43 5.36 14.14 18.15
CA ILE A 43 6.70 13.72 17.68
C ILE A 43 7.26 14.82 16.79
N THR A 44 8.56 15.08 16.85
CA THR A 44 9.22 16.04 15.97
C THR A 44 9.89 15.37 14.76
N ASP A 45 10.08 16.14 13.69
CA ASP A 45 10.82 15.65 12.51
C ASP A 45 12.26 15.24 12.84
N GLU A 46 12.85 15.93 13.82
CA GLU A 46 14.18 15.64 14.36
C GLU A 46 14.21 14.32 15.14
N GLU A 47 13.16 13.98 15.89
CA GLU A 47 13.04 12.66 16.53
C GLU A 47 12.92 11.53 15.49
N VAL A 48 12.15 11.74 14.42
CA VAL A 48 12.02 10.79 13.32
C VAL A 48 13.36 10.61 12.60
N SER A 49 14.04 11.71 12.26
CA SER A 49 15.31 11.69 11.50
C SER A 49 16.48 11.14 12.32
N ARG A 50 16.52 11.43 13.63
CA ARG A 50 17.51 10.86 14.57
C ARG A 50 17.28 9.36 14.78
N ALA A 51 16.03 8.92 14.84
CA ALA A 51 15.70 7.49 14.92
C ALA A 51 15.96 6.74 13.61
N ALA A 52 15.90 7.44 12.47
CA ALA A 52 16.27 6.92 11.17
C ALA A 52 17.80 6.86 10.93
N GLY A 53 18.62 7.32 11.87
CA GLY A 53 20.08 7.21 11.78
C GLY A 53 20.79 8.30 10.96
N GLY A 54 20.11 9.40 10.62
CA GLY A 54 20.74 10.57 10.00
C GLY A 54 20.95 10.51 8.48
N THR A 55 20.78 9.35 7.84
CA THR A 55 20.64 9.24 6.39
C THR A 55 19.62 8.16 6.09
N VAL A 56 18.44 8.56 5.61
CA VAL A 56 17.58 7.64 4.86
C VAL A 56 18.20 7.55 3.47
N ASP A 57 19.36 6.88 3.39
CA ASP A 57 20.07 6.61 2.14
C ASP A 57 19.32 5.46 1.45
N ILE A 58 18.23 5.82 0.77
CA ILE A 58 17.53 4.93 -0.13
C ILE A 58 18.30 5.03 -1.43
N THR A 59 19.14 4.04 -1.72
CA THR A 59 19.75 3.90 -3.04
C THR A 59 18.64 4.03 -4.09
N GLU A 60 18.71 5.10 -4.90
CA GLU A 60 17.64 5.61 -5.77
C GLU A 60 17.10 4.60 -6.81
N ILE A 61 17.67 3.41 -6.89
CA ILE A 61 17.37 2.39 -7.88
C ILE A 61 17.02 1.12 -7.11
N ASP A 62 15.76 1.04 -6.67
CA ASP A 62 14.93 -0.18 -6.67
C ASP A 62 13.58 0.07 -5.98
N LEU A 63 13.59 0.91 -4.93
CA LEU A 63 12.41 1.11 -4.10
C LEU A 63 11.27 1.81 -4.85
N LYS A 64 11.52 2.73 -5.80
CA LYS A 64 10.43 3.48 -6.46
C LYS A 64 9.58 2.60 -7.40
N GLN A 65 10.19 1.67 -8.14
CA GLN A 65 9.46 0.72 -8.98
C GLN A 65 8.78 -0.36 -8.12
N CYS A 66 9.52 -0.99 -7.20
CA CYS A 66 8.97 -1.98 -6.27
C CYS A 66 7.83 -1.41 -5.43
N TRP A 67 7.92 -0.15 -4.99
CA TRP A 67 6.93 0.46 -4.13
C TRP A 67 5.68 0.93 -4.89
N GLY A 68 5.82 1.46 -6.10
CA GLY A 68 4.67 1.73 -6.98
C GLY A 68 3.91 0.46 -7.35
N LEU A 69 4.64 -0.63 -7.66
CA LEU A 69 4.05 -1.94 -7.91
C LEU A 69 3.37 -2.51 -6.65
N ALA A 70 3.99 -2.40 -5.48
CA ALA A 70 3.40 -2.85 -4.22
C ALA A 70 2.15 -2.06 -3.82
N PHE A 71 2.12 -0.74 -4.04
CA PHE A 71 0.93 0.08 -3.79
C PHE A 71 -0.21 -0.32 -4.71
N ALA A 72 0.05 -0.41 -6.02
CA ALA A 72 -0.98 -0.78 -6.98
C ALA A 72 -1.46 -2.23 -6.78
N LEU A 73 -0.59 -3.15 -6.35
CA LEU A 73 -1.00 -4.47 -5.88
C LEU A 73 -1.96 -4.39 -4.67
N GLY A 74 -1.69 -3.47 -3.72
CA GLY A 74 -2.56 -3.20 -2.59
C GLY A 74 -3.94 -2.65 -2.97
N VAL A 75 -4.01 -1.76 -3.97
CA VAL A 75 -5.29 -1.26 -4.50
C VAL A 75 -6.10 -2.37 -5.17
N ILE A 76 -5.45 -3.21 -5.99
CA ILE A 76 -6.10 -4.36 -6.62
C ILE A 76 -6.62 -5.34 -5.57
N ALA A 77 -5.83 -5.61 -4.52
CA ALA A 77 -6.24 -6.48 -3.43
C ALA A 77 -7.47 -5.94 -2.68
N ASN A 78 -7.54 -4.64 -2.43
CA ASN A 78 -8.69 -4.01 -1.79
C ASN A 78 -9.94 -4.13 -2.67
N ASN A 79 -9.85 -3.76 -3.94
CA ASN A 79 -10.98 -3.86 -4.87
C ASN A 79 -11.45 -5.31 -5.04
N LEU A 80 -10.52 -6.26 -5.10
CA LEU A 80 -10.84 -7.69 -5.16
C LEU A 80 -11.57 -8.15 -3.91
N GLN A 81 -11.15 -7.67 -2.73
CA GLN A 81 -11.84 -7.96 -1.48
C GLN A 81 -13.27 -7.38 -1.47
N ASP A 82 -13.44 -6.10 -1.84
CA ASP A 82 -14.76 -5.46 -1.94
C ASP A 82 -15.71 -6.25 -2.86
N GLU A 83 -15.23 -6.67 -4.03
CA GLU A 83 -16.03 -7.46 -4.99
C GLU A 83 -16.36 -8.86 -4.46
N MET A 84 -15.43 -9.52 -3.76
CA MET A 84 -15.69 -10.81 -3.11
C MET A 84 -16.70 -10.69 -1.97
N GLU A 85 -16.62 -9.63 -1.16
CA GLU A 85 -17.59 -9.36 -0.09
C GLU A 85 -18.98 -9.12 -0.68
N LEU A 86 -19.08 -8.31 -1.73
CA LEU A 86 -20.33 -8.05 -2.46
C LEU A 86 -20.93 -9.34 -3.03
N CYS A 87 -20.10 -10.21 -3.61
CA CYS A 87 -20.52 -11.49 -4.16
C CYS A 87 -21.00 -12.45 -3.07
N THR A 88 -20.33 -12.48 -1.92
CA THR A 88 -20.66 -13.38 -0.81
C THR A 88 -22.02 -13.07 -0.18
N ILE A 89 -22.42 -11.81 -0.13
CA ILE A 89 -23.72 -11.37 0.41
C ILE A 89 -24.85 -11.37 -0.64
N CYS A 90 -24.57 -11.82 -1.86
CA CYS A 90 -25.53 -11.75 -2.96
C CYS A 90 -26.72 -12.71 -2.75
N PRO A 91 -27.97 -12.22 -2.83
CA PRO A 91 -29.15 -13.06 -2.66
C PRO A 91 -29.40 -14.00 -3.87
N HIS A 92 -28.71 -13.78 -4.99
CA HIS A 92 -28.82 -14.58 -6.22
C HIS A 92 -27.71 -15.64 -6.36
N THR A 93 -26.95 -15.89 -5.30
CA THR A 93 -25.90 -16.91 -5.31
C THR A 93 -26.51 -18.27 -5.70
N HIS A 94 -25.93 -18.95 -6.69
CA HIS A 94 -26.37 -20.24 -7.26
C HIS A 94 -27.58 -20.23 -8.23
N THR A 95 -28.01 -19.07 -8.73
CA THR A 95 -28.98 -19.02 -9.84
C THR A 95 -28.29 -19.10 -11.21
N GLU A 96 -29.04 -19.42 -12.26
CA GLU A 96 -28.53 -19.45 -13.65
C GLU A 96 -27.96 -18.08 -14.07
N ASP A 97 -28.56 -16.98 -13.59
CA ASP A 97 -28.06 -15.60 -13.73
C ASP A 97 -26.67 -15.33 -13.10
N CYS A 98 -26.21 -16.21 -12.20
CA CYS A 98 -24.90 -16.07 -11.57
C CYS A 98 -23.77 -16.58 -12.48
N ALA A 99 -24.10 -17.42 -13.47
CA ALA A 99 -23.14 -18.00 -14.40
C ALA A 99 -22.75 -16.97 -15.49
N GLY A 100 -21.88 -16.02 -15.12
CA GLY A 100 -21.43 -14.94 -16.00
C GLY A 100 -21.91 -13.55 -15.56
N CYS A 101 -22.23 -13.37 -14.28
CA CYS A 101 -22.54 -12.04 -13.78
C CYS A 101 -21.28 -11.15 -13.75
N GLY A 102 -21.47 -9.86 -14.00
CA GLY A 102 -20.37 -8.90 -14.11
C GLY A 102 -19.46 -8.85 -12.87
N THR A 103 -20.00 -9.04 -11.67
CA THR A 103 -19.19 -9.14 -10.43
C THR A 103 -18.28 -10.37 -10.44
N HIS A 104 -18.75 -11.53 -10.90
CA HIS A 104 -17.92 -12.73 -10.97
C HIS A 104 -16.85 -12.62 -12.06
N GLU A 105 -17.15 -11.97 -13.18
CA GLU A 105 -16.15 -11.64 -14.21
C GLU A 105 -15.10 -10.64 -13.69
N ASN A 106 -15.54 -9.61 -12.97
CA ASN A 106 -14.67 -8.60 -12.37
C ASN A 106 -13.74 -9.20 -11.30
N ILE A 107 -14.23 -10.11 -10.45
CA ILE A 107 -13.41 -10.87 -9.50
C ILE A 107 -12.32 -11.65 -10.22
N LYS A 108 -12.65 -12.35 -11.32
CA LYS A 108 -11.66 -13.10 -12.10
C LYS A 108 -10.61 -12.18 -12.71
N ASP A 109 -11.02 -11.06 -13.29
CA ASP A 109 -10.11 -10.09 -13.88
C ASP A 109 -9.17 -9.48 -12.83
N LEU A 110 -9.71 -9.07 -11.68
CA LEU A 110 -8.93 -8.55 -10.55
C LEU A 110 -7.95 -9.59 -9.98
N GLN A 111 -8.33 -10.87 -9.93
CA GLN A 111 -7.40 -11.95 -9.55
C GLN A 111 -6.24 -12.08 -10.53
N ILE A 112 -6.50 -12.00 -11.84
CA ILE A 112 -5.45 -12.04 -12.87
C ILE A 112 -4.54 -10.82 -12.76
N GLN A 113 -5.11 -9.62 -12.55
CA GLN A 113 -4.35 -8.40 -12.35
C GLN A 113 -3.47 -8.48 -11.09
N TYR A 114 -3.99 -9.05 -9.99
CA TYR A 114 -3.25 -9.25 -8.76
C TYR A 114 -2.03 -10.16 -8.96
N GLU A 115 -2.23 -11.34 -9.56
CA GLU A 115 -1.12 -12.28 -9.82
C GLU A 115 -0.08 -11.70 -10.79
N THR A 116 -0.53 -10.98 -11.82
CA THR A 116 0.37 -10.32 -12.79
C THR A 116 1.22 -9.24 -12.11
N MET A 117 0.61 -8.41 -11.27
CA MET A 117 1.33 -7.35 -10.54
C MET A 117 2.29 -7.91 -9.49
N LYS A 118 1.89 -9.00 -8.85
CA LYS A 118 2.74 -9.73 -7.91
C LYS A 118 3.98 -10.31 -8.62
N GLN A 119 3.81 -10.94 -9.79
CA GLN A 119 4.94 -11.43 -10.59
C GLN A 119 5.89 -10.30 -10.98
N LYS A 120 5.37 -9.16 -11.46
CA LYS A 120 6.21 -7.99 -11.78
C LYS A 120 6.99 -7.48 -10.57
N LEU A 121 6.38 -7.50 -9.39
CA LEU A 121 7.06 -7.12 -8.16
C LEU A 121 8.20 -8.11 -7.81
N GLU A 122 7.96 -9.41 -7.99
CA GLU A 122 8.96 -10.47 -7.78
C GLU A 122 10.11 -10.37 -8.79
N GLU A 123 9.83 -10.09 -10.06
CA GLU A 123 10.84 -9.89 -11.11
C GLU A 123 11.77 -8.70 -10.79
N VAL A 124 11.19 -7.53 -10.49
CA VAL A 124 11.97 -6.34 -10.14
C VAL A 124 12.80 -6.58 -8.87
N ALA A 125 12.24 -7.29 -7.87
CA ALA A 125 12.97 -7.62 -6.64
C ALA A 125 14.11 -8.63 -6.83
N MET A 126 14.15 -9.39 -7.93
CA MET A 126 15.22 -10.34 -8.26
C MET A 126 16.33 -9.74 -9.14
N GLU A 127 16.09 -8.58 -9.76
CA GLU A 127 17.06 -7.88 -10.62
C GLU A 127 18.02 -6.95 -9.84
N VAL A 128 17.96 -6.97 -8.49
CA VAL A 128 18.67 -6.07 -7.55
C VAL A 128 19.63 -6.85 -6.65
#